data_AF-A0A504YWR3-F1
#
_entry.id   AF-A0A504YWR3-F1
#
_cell.length_a   1.000
_cell.length_b   1.000
_cell.length_c   1.000
_cell.angle_alpha   90.00
_cell.angle_beta   90.00
_cell.angle_gamma   90.00
#
_symmetry.space_group_name_H-M   'P 1'
#
loop_
_entity.id
_entity.type
_entity.pdbx_description
1 polymer ?
#
loop_
_entity_poly.entity_id
_entity_poly.type
_entity_poly.pdbx_seq_one_letter_code
_entity_poly.pdbx_strand_id
1 'polypeptide(L)'
;MLLDDHCSSLALSIDRASSLALHFILINSIFLLLQYYKPAHTILFKESYNSEDETTFRNTCGELDKQIKGKYFAGDQLSLADFALFPVLDRLEVIMNQLTKHTAPDHLTEWTATEAQACDWPVLASYIVRMRQLPDVATFRQTTRIQALFAESMRRGAPNPDIV
;
A
#
# COMPACT_ATOMS: atom_id res chain seq x y z
N MET A 1 5.48 -19.29 49.45
CA MET A 1 4.36 -18.90 48.57
C MET A 1 4.50 -17.41 48.29
N LEU A 2 5.40 -17.01 47.38
CA LEU A 2 5.79 -15.60 47.13
C LEU A 2 6.45 -15.40 45.75
N LEU A 3 6.11 -16.23 44.75
CA LEU A 3 6.71 -16.17 43.40
C LEU A 3 5.71 -15.83 42.27
N ASP A 4 4.40 -15.78 42.53
CA ASP A 4 3.38 -15.64 41.48
C ASP A 4 2.99 -14.19 41.13
N ASP A 5 3.19 -13.22 42.03
CA ASP A 5 2.73 -11.84 41.80
C ASP A 5 3.64 -11.04 40.85
N HIS A 6 4.94 -11.36 40.80
CA HIS A 6 5.89 -10.63 39.94
C HIS A 6 5.77 -11.02 38.45
N CYS A 7 5.48 -12.29 38.14
CA CYS A 7 5.29 -12.76 36.76
C CYS A 7 3.99 -12.21 36.15
N SER A 8 2.92 -12.14 36.94
CA SER A 8 1.61 -11.64 36.51
C SER A 8 1.63 -10.14 36.18
N SER A 9 2.35 -9.34 36.96
CA SER A 9 2.53 -7.89 36.73
C SER A 9 3.35 -7.59 35.48
N LEU A 10 4.44 -8.35 35.24
CA LEU A 10 5.26 -8.25 34.03
C LEU A 10 4.48 -8.67 32.78
N ALA A 11 3.69 -9.75 32.84
CA ALA A 11 2.86 -10.18 31.73
C ALA A 11 1.78 -9.13 31.36
N LEU A 12 1.09 -8.56 32.36
CA LEU A 12 0.10 -7.48 32.14
C LEU A 12 0.72 -6.17 31.62
N SER A 13 1.94 -5.85 32.06
CA SER A 13 2.73 -4.70 31.58
C SER A 13 3.15 -4.86 30.12
N ILE A 14 3.67 -6.04 29.76
CA ILE A 14 4.07 -6.39 28.40
C ILE A 14 2.84 -6.38 27.48
N ASP A 15 1.72 -6.97 27.89
CA ASP A 15 0.50 -7.06 27.09
C ASP A 15 -0.12 -5.67 26.82
N ARG A 16 -0.08 -4.77 27.80
CA ARG A 16 -0.48 -3.36 27.61
C ARG A 16 0.47 -2.58 26.69
N ALA A 17 1.78 -2.79 26.81
CA ALA A 17 2.77 -2.15 25.94
C ALA A 17 2.64 -2.65 24.49
N SER A 18 2.42 -3.95 24.30
CA SER A 18 2.15 -4.56 22.99
C SER A 18 0.84 -4.05 22.38
N SER A 19 -0.23 -3.92 23.18
CA SER A 19 -1.50 -3.37 22.72
C SER A 19 -1.41 -1.89 22.35
N LEU A 20 -0.70 -1.07 23.13
CA LEU A 20 -0.48 0.34 22.82
C LEU A 20 0.42 0.53 21.59
N ALA A 21 1.44 -0.31 21.43
CA ALA A 21 2.28 -0.32 20.23
C ALA A 21 1.48 -0.69 18.98
N LEU A 22 0.61 -1.71 19.07
CA LEU A 22 -0.29 -2.09 17.98
C LEU A 22 -1.24 -0.95 17.59
N HIS A 23 -1.88 -0.31 18.58
CA HIS A 23 -2.77 0.83 18.34
C HIS A 23 -2.03 2.01 17.70
N PHE A 24 -0.82 2.31 18.17
CA PHE A 24 -0.01 3.40 17.62
C PHE A 24 0.45 3.12 16.18
N ILE A 25 0.82 1.88 15.87
CA ILE A 25 1.16 1.45 14.51
C ILE A 25 -0.07 1.59 13.61
N LEU A 26 -1.22 1.06 14.03
CA LEU A 26 -2.45 1.08 13.23
C LEU A 26 -2.91 2.51 12.92
N ILE A 27 -2.91 3.40 13.92
CA ILE A 27 -3.32 4.81 13.75
C ILE A 27 -2.35 5.54 12.82
N ASN A 28 -1.04 5.36 12.96
CA ASN A 28 -0.06 6.01 12.09
C ASN A 28 -0.13 5.48 10.65
N SER A 29 -0.31 4.17 10.45
CA SER A 29 -0.45 3.59 9.12
C SER A 29 -1.72 4.08 8.43
N ILE A 30 -2.84 4.22 9.15
CA ILE A 30 -4.08 4.80 8.62
C ILE A 30 -3.87 6.27 8.25
N PHE A 31 -3.21 7.05 9.11
CA PHE A 31 -2.92 8.46 8.84
C PHE A 31 -2.04 8.64 7.59
N LEU A 32 -0.97 7.85 7.45
CA LEU A 32 -0.14 7.87 6.25
C LEU A 32 -0.91 7.42 5.00
N LEU A 33 -1.83 6.47 5.12
CA LEU A 33 -2.68 6.09 4.01
C LEU A 33 -3.61 7.22 3.58
N LEU A 34 -4.13 8.02 4.51
CA LEU A 34 -4.90 9.22 4.18
C LEU A 34 -4.04 10.26 3.45
N GLN A 35 -2.78 10.41 3.85
CA GLN A 35 -1.82 11.26 3.14
C GLN A 35 -1.44 10.72 1.76
N TYR A 36 -1.39 9.40 1.59
CA TYR A 36 -1.16 8.74 0.30
C TYR A 36 -2.36 8.90 -0.63
N TYR A 37 -3.57 8.69 -0.10
CA TYR A 37 -4.79 8.53 -0.89
C TYR A 37 -5.09 9.74 -1.77
N LYS A 38 -5.04 10.95 -1.21
CA LYS A 38 -5.40 12.17 -1.94
C LYS A 38 -4.49 12.41 -3.16
N PRO A 39 -3.16 12.52 -3.03
CA PRO A 39 -2.28 12.73 -4.17
C PRO A 39 -2.28 11.53 -5.13
N ALA A 40 -2.35 10.29 -4.61
CA ALA A 40 -2.48 9.09 -5.44
C ALA A 40 -3.72 9.15 -6.34
N HIS A 41 -4.88 9.52 -5.76
CA HIS A 41 -6.12 9.67 -6.51
C HIS A 41 -6.02 10.78 -7.55
N THR A 42 -5.44 11.93 -7.20
CA THR A 42 -5.23 13.04 -8.15
C THR A 42 -4.40 12.60 -9.34
N ILE A 43 -3.21 12.03 -9.11
CA ILE A 43 -2.30 11.58 -10.17
C ILE A 43 -2.96 10.47 -11.02
N LEU A 44 -3.70 9.57 -10.37
CA LEU A 44 -4.29 8.43 -11.08
C LEU A 44 -5.51 8.80 -11.92
N PHE A 45 -6.39 9.70 -11.47
CA PHE A 45 -7.71 9.87 -12.09
C PHE A 45 -8.00 11.24 -12.66
N LYS A 46 -7.20 12.27 -12.33
CA LYS A 46 -7.40 13.62 -12.89
C LYS A 46 -6.65 13.78 -14.20
N GLU A 47 -7.19 14.59 -15.09
CA GLU A 47 -6.57 14.94 -16.38
C GLU A 47 -5.19 15.57 -16.19
N SER A 48 -5.00 16.31 -15.10
CA SER A 48 -3.72 16.88 -14.70
C SER A 48 -3.53 16.84 -13.18
N TYR A 49 -2.27 16.85 -12.76
CA TYR A 49 -1.81 16.96 -11.38
C TYR A 49 -0.66 17.98 -11.32
N ASN A 50 -0.35 18.50 -10.13
CA ASN A 50 0.73 19.46 -9.96
C ASN A 50 1.98 18.81 -9.32
N SER A 51 3.08 19.57 -9.25
CA SER A 51 4.34 19.08 -8.67
C SER A 51 4.26 18.83 -7.16
N GLU A 52 3.33 19.49 -6.46
CA GLU A 52 3.10 19.27 -5.03
C GLU A 52 2.47 17.89 -4.80
N ASP A 53 1.45 17.52 -5.59
CA ASP A 53 0.83 16.20 -5.53
C ASP A 53 1.87 15.08 -5.72
N GLU A 54 2.74 15.22 -6.72
CA GLU A 54 3.82 14.26 -6.98
C GLU A 54 4.82 14.20 -5.82
N THR A 55 5.24 15.37 -5.31
CA THR A 55 6.19 15.45 -4.19
C THR A 55 5.62 14.81 -2.94
N THR A 56 4.38 15.14 -2.57
CA THR A 56 3.70 14.54 -1.43
C THR A 56 3.57 13.03 -1.61
N PHE A 57 3.14 12.57 -2.79
CA PHE A 57 3.02 11.15 -3.10
C PHE A 57 4.34 10.40 -2.89
N ARG A 58 5.43 10.90 -3.49
CA ARG A 58 6.76 10.28 -3.38
C ARG A 58 7.28 10.25 -1.94
N ASN A 59 7.10 11.34 -1.20
CA ASN A 59 7.48 11.42 0.21
C ASN A 59 6.69 10.40 1.05
N THR A 60 5.38 10.31 0.85
CA THR A 60 4.55 9.33 1.56
C THR A 60 4.94 7.89 1.20
N CYS A 61 5.27 7.60 -0.05
CA CYS A 61 5.79 6.27 -0.43
C CYS A 61 7.09 5.94 0.32
N GLY A 62 8.00 6.92 0.43
CA GLY A 62 9.23 6.77 1.21
C GLY A 62 8.99 6.52 2.71
N GLU A 63 7.97 7.14 3.30
CA GLU A 63 7.59 6.88 4.69
C GLU A 63 6.93 5.51 4.86
N LEU A 64 6.05 5.10 3.96
CA LEU A 64 5.44 3.77 3.96
C LEU A 64 6.49 2.67 3.82
N ASP A 65 7.45 2.84 2.92
CA ASP A 65 8.59 1.91 2.73
C ASP A 65 9.38 1.72 4.03
N LYS A 66 9.64 2.82 4.75
CA LYS A 66 10.31 2.76 6.06
C LYS A 66 9.44 2.12 7.13
N GLN A 67 8.12 2.29 7.10
CA GLN A 67 7.24 1.78 8.17
C GLN A 67 6.99 0.27 8.08
N ILE A 68 7.07 -0.33 6.90
CA ILE A 68 6.94 -1.78 6.75
C ILE A 68 8.21 -2.44 7.30
N LYS A 69 8.16 -2.90 8.55
CA LYS A 69 9.32 -3.51 9.25
C LYS A 69 9.39 -5.02 9.13
N GLY A 70 8.27 -5.69 8.85
CA GLY A 70 8.19 -7.14 8.70
C GLY A 70 7.70 -7.55 7.32
N LYS A 71 7.19 -8.78 7.24
CA LYS A 71 6.57 -9.29 6.00
C LYS A 71 5.30 -8.50 5.60
N TYR A 72 4.60 -7.90 6.56
CA TYR A 72 3.33 -7.19 6.43
C TYR A 72 3.34 -5.92 7.32
N PHE A 73 2.29 -5.10 7.27
CA PHE A 73 2.22 -3.82 8.00
C PHE A 73 2.29 -3.99 9.52
N ALA A 74 1.65 -5.01 10.07
CA ALA A 74 1.62 -5.28 11.52
C ALA A 74 2.75 -6.23 11.99
N GLY A 75 3.74 -6.52 11.15
CA GLY A 75 4.83 -7.46 11.45
C GLY A 75 4.86 -8.62 10.46
N ASP A 76 5.26 -9.81 10.91
CA ASP A 76 5.43 -10.97 10.01
C ASP A 76 4.14 -11.75 9.73
N GLN A 77 3.07 -11.43 10.45
CA GLN A 77 1.76 -12.03 10.28
C GLN A 77 0.83 -11.12 9.47
N LEU A 78 0.07 -11.74 8.59
CA LEU A 78 -0.97 -11.06 7.81
C LEU A 78 -2.10 -10.61 8.74
N SER A 79 -2.57 -9.39 8.56
CA SER A 79 -3.59 -8.79 9.41
C SER A 79 -4.70 -8.11 8.60
N LEU A 80 -5.78 -7.72 9.28
CA LEU A 80 -6.84 -6.92 8.65
C LEU A 80 -6.34 -5.59 8.10
N ALA A 81 -5.28 -5.02 8.70
CA ALA A 81 -4.68 -3.79 8.19
C ALA A 81 -4.15 -3.99 6.76
N ASP A 82 -3.50 -5.12 6.48
CA ASP A 82 -2.96 -5.40 5.14
C ASP A 82 -4.07 -5.45 4.08
N PHE A 83 -5.18 -6.13 4.38
CA PHE A 83 -6.34 -6.20 3.48
C PHE A 83 -7.05 -4.85 3.32
N ALA A 84 -7.12 -4.02 4.37
CA ALA A 84 -7.73 -2.71 4.29
C ALA A 84 -6.90 -1.72 3.45
N LEU A 85 -5.56 -1.79 3.55
CA LEU A 85 -4.65 -0.87 2.89
C LEU A 85 -4.32 -1.30 1.45
N PHE A 86 -4.22 -2.62 1.20
CA PHE A 86 -3.75 -3.17 -0.06
C PHE A 86 -4.48 -2.63 -1.30
N PRO A 87 -5.83 -2.51 -1.35
CA PRO A 87 -6.51 -1.99 -2.54
C PRO A 87 -6.02 -0.61 -2.98
N VAL A 88 -5.65 0.25 -2.02
CA VAL A 88 -5.13 1.59 -2.31
C VAL A 88 -3.68 1.50 -2.81
N LEU A 89 -2.86 0.67 -2.17
CA LEU A 89 -1.44 0.51 -2.48
C LEU A 89 -1.18 -0.27 -3.77
N ASP A 90 -2.06 -1.20 -4.14
CA ASP A 90 -1.93 -2.03 -5.35
C ASP A 90 -1.88 -1.20 -6.65
N ARG A 91 -2.37 0.05 -6.58
CA ARG A 91 -2.35 1.03 -7.66
C ARG A 91 -1.00 1.72 -7.86
N LEU A 92 -0.05 1.52 -6.96
CA LEU A 92 1.27 2.18 -6.99
C LEU A 92 1.95 2.04 -8.35
N GLU A 93 1.90 0.86 -8.94
CA GLU A 93 2.55 0.59 -10.22
C GLU A 93 1.94 1.38 -11.38
N VAL A 94 0.60 1.53 -11.39
CA VAL A 94 -0.11 2.35 -12.38
C VAL A 94 0.25 3.83 -12.20
N ILE A 95 0.33 4.28 -10.95
CA ILE A 95 0.72 5.66 -10.62
C ILE A 95 2.17 5.92 -11.07
N MET A 96 3.09 5.00 -10.80
CA MET A 96 4.49 5.12 -11.23
C MET A 96 4.62 5.13 -12.75
N ASN A 97 3.82 4.32 -13.46
CA ASN A 97 3.76 4.39 -14.90
C ASN A 97 3.33 5.78 -15.39
N GLN A 98 2.33 6.41 -14.75
CA GLN A 98 1.91 7.78 -15.08
C GLN A 98 2.99 8.82 -14.78
N LEU A 99 3.76 8.66 -13.71
CA LEU A 99 4.79 9.63 -13.32
C LEU A 99 6.10 9.53 -14.12
N THR A 100 6.41 8.36 -14.70
CA THR A 100 7.77 8.08 -15.20
C THR A 100 7.83 7.45 -16.58
N LYS A 101 7.11 6.34 -16.79
CA LYS A 101 7.30 5.49 -17.99
C LYS A 101 6.35 5.87 -19.13
N HIS A 102 5.18 6.40 -18.80
CA HIS A 102 4.08 6.69 -19.74
C HIS A 102 3.78 5.55 -20.72
N THR A 103 3.93 4.29 -20.27
CA THR A 103 3.58 3.12 -21.06
C THR A 103 2.07 3.11 -21.29
N ALA A 104 1.65 2.74 -22.50
CA ALA A 104 0.24 2.64 -22.83
C ALA A 104 -0.45 1.61 -21.90
N PRO A 105 -1.68 1.89 -21.40
CA PRO A 105 -2.34 1.07 -20.38
C PRO A 105 -2.50 -0.41 -20.72
N ASP A 106 -2.65 -0.72 -22.01
CA ASP A 106 -2.78 -2.06 -22.57
C ASP A 106 -1.49 -2.89 -22.54
N HIS A 107 -0.34 -2.23 -22.52
CA HIS A 107 0.99 -2.84 -22.49
C HIS A 107 1.60 -2.89 -21.07
N LEU A 108 0.89 -2.37 -20.06
CA LEU A 108 1.39 -2.34 -18.70
C LEU A 108 1.36 -3.75 -18.07
N THR A 109 2.54 -4.28 -17.78
CA THR A 109 2.74 -5.56 -17.10
C THR A 109 2.90 -5.33 -15.59
N GLU A 110 2.61 -6.36 -14.78
CA GLU A 110 2.81 -6.29 -13.32
C GLU A 110 4.27 -6.53 -12.94
N TRP A 111 4.73 -5.84 -11.90
CA TRP A 111 6.08 -6.00 -11.38
C TRP A 111 6.34 -7.44 -10.97
N THR A 112 7.47 -7.94 -11.46
CA THR A 112 8.14 -9.13 -10.92
C THR A 112 8.79 -8.81 -9.57
N ALA A 113 9.13 -9.85 -8.81
CA ALA A 113 9.88 -9.69 -7.57
C ALA A 113 11.22 -8.95 -7.77
N THR A 114 11.89 -9.19 -8.90
CA THR A 114 13.14 -8.52 -9.25
C THR A 114 12.94 -7.02 -9.53
N GLU A 115 11.90 -6.66 -10.28
CA GLU A 115 11.59 -5.25 -10.55
C GLU A 115 11.16 -4.51 -9.28
N ALA A 116 10.40 -5.17 -8.40
CA ALA A 116 10.04 -4.61 -7.11
C ALA A 116 11.27 -4.30 -6.24
N GLN A 117 12.27 -5.17 -6.23
CA GLN A 117 13.52 -4.92 -5.49
C GLN A 117 14.37 -3.79 -6.08
N ALA A 118 14.21 -3.49 -7.37
CA ALA A 118 14.90 -2.39 -8.05
C ALA A 118 14.13 -1.07 -8.00
N CYS A 119 12.95 -1.03 -7.38
CA CYS A 119 12.15 0.17 -7.20
C CYS A 119 12.80 1.14 -6.20
N ASP A 120 12.48 2.43 -6.30
CA ASP A 120 12.88 3.46 -5.32
C ASP A 120 12.38 3.15 -3.89
N TRP A 121 11.30 2.35 -3.79
CA TRP A 121 10.69 1.91 -2.53
C TRP A 121 10.58 0.37 -2.51
N PRO A 122 11.71 -0.33 -2.35
CA PRO A 122 11.78 -1.77 -2.59
C PRO A 122 11.01 -2.59 -1.55
N VAL A 123 10.86 -2.10 -0.32
CA VAL A 123 10.09 -2.78 0.73
C VAL A 123 8.60 -2.68 0.42
N LEU A 124 8.12 -1.48 0.08
CA LEU A 124 6.73 -1.24 -0.31
C LEU A 124 6.37 -2.01 -1.59
N ALA A 125 7.21 -1.96 -2.62
CA ALA A 125 6.98 -2.68 -3.87
C ALA A 125 6.98 -4.20 -3.65
N SER A 126 7.92 -4.73 -2.86
CA SER A 126 7.97 -6.15 -2.52
C SER A 126 6.76 -6.59 -1.69
N TYR A 127 6.27 -5.73 -0.79
CA TYR A 127 5.02 -5.96 -0.05
C TYR A 127 3.83 -6.09 -1.01
N ILE A 128 3.69 -5.20 -1.99
CA ILE A 128 2.60 -5.25 -2.98
C ILE A 128 2.68 -6.54 -3.80
N VAL A 129 3.84 -6.87 -4.36
CA VAL A 129 4.04 -8.11 -5.13
C VAL A 129 3.69 -9.33 -4.29
N ARG A 130 4.10 -9.35 -3.02
CA ARG A 130 3.77 -10.44 -2.08
C ARG A 130 2.28 -10.55 -1.82
N MET A 131 1.59 -9.44 -1.56
CA MET A 131 0.14 -9.44 -1.32
C MET A 131 -0.63 -9.98 -2.53
N ARG A 132 -0.21 -9.64 -3.77
CA ARG A 132 -0.81 -10.17 -5.01
C ARG A 132 -0.74 -11.69 -5.14
N GLN A 133 0.24 -12.34 -4.50
CA GLN A 133 0.42 -13.80 -4.53
C GLN A 133 -0.46 -14.54 -3.52
N LEU A 134 -1.14 -13.82 -2.62
CA LEU A 134 -2.05 -14.46 -1.67
C LEU A 134 -3.32 -14.94 -2.38
N PRO A 135 -3.76 -16.20 -2.17
CA PRO A 135 -4.97 -16.73 -2.82
C PRO A 135 -6.19 -15.85 -2.64
N ASP A 136 -6.44 -15.37 -1.42
CA ASP A 136 -7.60 -14.52 -1.12
C ASP A 136 -7.55 -13.19 -1.86
N VAL A 137 -6.37 -12.59 -1.97
CA VAL A 137 -6.17 -11.33 -2.69
C VAL A 137 -6.39 -11.50 -4.18
N ALA A 138 -5.94 -12.62 -4.75
CA ALA A 138 -6.14 -12.95 -6.15
C ALA A 138 -7.64 -13.04 -6.54
N THR A 139 -8.54 -13.30 -5.58
CA THR A 139 -9.98 -13.43 -5.87
C THR A 139 -10.69 -12.10 -6.10
N PHE A 140 -10.21 -10.99 -5.52
CA PHE A 140 -10.89 -9.69 -5.60
C PHE A 140 -10.08 -8.60 -6.30
N ARG A 141 -8.76 -8.80 -6.44
CA ARG A 141 -7.90 -7.78 -7.06
C ARG A 141 -8.20 -7.63 -8.55
N GLN A 142 -8.00 -6.42 -9.03
CA GLN A 142 -7.92 -6.14 -10.45
C GLN A 142 -6.47 -6.14 -10.90
N THR A 143 -6.19 -6.64 -12.10
CA THR A 143 -4.81 -6.62 -12.64
C THR A 143 -4.34 -5.18 -12.86
N THR A 144 -3.02 -4.95 -12.81
CA THR A 144 -2.43 -3.62 -13.06
C THR A 144 -2.91 -3.03 -14.40
N ARG A 145 -3.04 -3.87 -15.44
CA ARG A 145 -3.57 -3.49 -16.75
C ARG A 145 -5.01 -2.97 -16.68
N ILE A 146 -5.90 -3.70 -16.01
CA ILE A 146 -7.32 -3.30 -15.86
C ILE A 146 -7.42 -1.99 -15.06
N GLN A 147 -6.65 -1.87 -13.98
CA GLN A 147 -6.58 -0.63 -13.20
C GLN A 147 -6.11 0.56 -14.06
N ALA A 148 -5.10 0.36 -14.92
CA ALA A 148 -4.59 1.40 -15.81
C ALA A 148 -5.59 1.82 -16.89
N LEU A 149 -6.29 0.85 -17.50
CA LEU A 149 -7.34 1.12 -18.47
C LEU A 149 -8.49 1.92 -17.85
N PHE A 150 -8.93 1.51 -16.66
CA PHE A 150 -9.99 2.23 -15.94
C PHE A 150 -9.55 3.66 -15.60
N ALA A 151 -8.34 3.81 -15.06
CA ALA A 151 -7.78 5.12 -14.73
C ALA A 151 -7.67 6.05 -15.96
N GLU A 152 -7.28 5.51 -17.11
CA GLU A 152 -7.25 6.26 -18.36
C GLU A 152 -8.64 6.70 -18.81
N SER A 153 -9.64 5.83 -18.71
CA SER A 153 -11.03 6.19 -19.05
C SER A 153 -11.54 7.36 -18.19
N MET A 154 -11.21 7.36 -16.90
CA MET A 154 -11.55 8.43 -15.96
C MET A 154 -10.86 9.73 -16.34
N ARG A 155 -9.56 9.71 -16.65
CA ARG A 155 -8.79 10.91 -17.03
C ARG A 155 -9.30 11.54 -18.31
N ARG A 156 -9.80 10.74 -19.25
CA ARG A 156 -10.41 11.23 -20.51
C ARG A 156 -11.81 11.82 -20.34
N GLY A 157 -12.38 11.80 -19.13
CA GLY A 157 -13.75 12.24 -18.88
C GLY A 157 -14.81 11.30 -19.47
N ALA A 158 -14.45 10.07 -19.84
CA ALA A 158 -15.35 9.03 -20.32
C ALA A 158 -15.19 7.75 -19.47
N PRO A 159 -15.62 7.78 -18.19
CA PRO A 159 -15.54 6.61 -17.31
C PRO A 159 -16.20 5.40 -17.96
N ASN A 160 -15.45 4.30 -18.08
CA ASN A 160 -15.97 3.06 -18.62
C ASN A 160 -16.10 2.02 -17.48
N PRO A 161 -17.33 1.80 -16.96
CA PRO A 161 -17.56 0.85 -15.88
C PRO A 161 -17.41 -0.61 -16.30
N ASP A 162 -17.39 -0.90 -17.60
CA ASP A 162 -17.25 -2.26 -18.13
C ASP A 162 -15.79 -2.75 -18.11
N ILE A 163 -14.85 -1.89 -17.71
CA ILE A 163 -13.46 -2.26 -17.45
C ILE A 163 -13.40 -2.96 -16.09
N VAL A 164 -13.55 -4.30 -16.11
CA VAL A 164 -13.54 -5.21 -14.96
C VAL A 164 -12.54 -6.35 -15.09
#